data_AF-A0A5N7A1Q6-F1
#
_entry.id   AF-A0A5N7A1Q6-F1
#
_cell.length_a   1.000
_cell.length_b   1.000
_cell.length_c   1.000
_cell.angle_alpha   90.00
_cell.angle_beta   90.00
_cell.angle_gamma   90.00
#
_symmetry.space_group_name_H-M   'P 1'
#
loop_
_entity.id
_entity.type
_entity.pdbx_description
1 polymer ?
#
loop_
_entity_poly.entity_id
_entity_poly.type
_entity_poly.pdbx_seq_one_letter_code
_entity_poly.pdbx_strand_id
1 'polypeptide(L)'
;MPVTSFLHFDHTALDALEANKKCVAEVSNNGSIKRCGQWIKFDNLKSFYITNQNTPRNKLPLLEIAKLCLCATHRRETNISWAVDQWTQEISDTSCPPSKALPDTNAPLTPQKRDDGRQRATLSPDSFQMNKKHNSPHKVDEKIMAIINKPKKVQGTLNIVYIFSDANIPHKFKVGHTTNRKGRFAKWAKCYPKLVVHTLTECTDAKKVEKLVHAELDQQRQKHSCDLCDSKPVSHGEWFEKDLDDIRRIVEGWAAFVDNAYHENGYVKPEYKSSFAGSSQDEGRWQNWIRGELKRNKIAAAAAQELEEDLTDSGSSESLATPQTDPSGTSEAPPSPILHIPCVFPTVEEHVGSMPSARETAVTPKPLGGKASKEEEERVTFFGLAKRIVSVVAGYSS
;
A
#
# COMPACT_ATOMS: atom_id res chain seq x y z
N MET A 1 -7.57 7.39 -21.68
CA MET A 1 -7.80 6.03 -21.15
C MET A 1 -8.77 5.39 -22.13
N PRO A 2 -8.36 4.35 -22.87
CA PRO A 2 -9.27 3.64 -23.76
C PRO A 2 -10.34 2.91 -22.94
N VAL A 3 -11.50 2.67 -23.54
CA VAL A 3 -12.68 2.13 -22.84
C VAL A 3 -12.39 0.72 -22.31
N THR A 4 -11.58 -0.03 -23.07
CA THR A 4 -11.00 -1.32 -22.67
C THR A 4 -10.23 -1.27 -21.34
N SER A 5 -9.66 -0.13 -20.94
CA SER A 5 -8.92 -0.01 -19.68
C SER A 5 -9.79 0.09 -18.44
N PHE A 6 -11.09 0.33 -18.57
CA PHE A 6 -11.99 0.43 -17.41
C PHE A 6 -13.25 -0.43 -17.49
N LEU A 7 -13.54 -1.04 -18.64
CA LEU A 7 -14.68 -1.96 -18.79
C LEU A 7 -14.49 -3.33 -18.12
N HIS A 8 -13.27 -3.67 -17.72
CA HIS A 8 -13.07 -4.79 -16.82
C HIS A 8 -13.48 -4.32 -15.43
N PHE A 9 -14.58 -4.83 -14.87
CA PHE A 9 -15.02 -4.52 -13.50
C PHE A 9 -14.15 -5.24 -12.47
N ASP A 10 -12.84 -5.16 -12.64
CA ASP A 10 -11.86 -5.67 -11.71
C ASP A 10 -11.24 -4.52 -10.89
N HIS A 11 -10.53 -4.89 -9.82
CA HIS A 11 -9.87 -3.91 -8.98
C HIS A 11 -8.78 -3.12 -9.72
N THR A 12 -8.19 -3.67 -10.79
CA THR A 12 -7.14 -3.00 -11.56
C THR A 12 -7.69 -1.82 -12.37
N ALA A 13 -8.85 -1.99 -13.01
CA ALA A 13 -9.57 -0.92 -13.69
C ALA A 13 -10.05 0.16 -12.72
N LEU A 14 -10.55 -0.23 -11.54
CA LEU A 14 -10.95 0.70 -10.50
C LEU A 14 -9.75 1.53 -10.02
N ASP A 15 -8.60 0.90 -9.77
CA ASP A 15 -7.36 1.57 -9.38
C ASP A 15 -6.84 2.50 -10.48
N ALA A 16 -6.94 2.10 -11.74
CA ALA A 16 -6.55 2.91 -12.88
C ALA A 16 -7.42 4.18 -13.01
N LEU A 17 -8.73 4.05 -12.79
CA LEU A 17 -9.67 5.16 -12.74
C LEU A 17 -9.46 6.03 -11.50
N GLU A 18 -9.21 5.42 -10.33
CA GLU A 18 -8.92 6.13 -9.07
C GLU A 18 -7.65 6.97 -9.19
N ALA A 19 -6.64 6.46 -9.88
CA ALA A 19 -5.42 7.18 -10.16
C ALA A 19 -5.63 8.36 -11.12
N ASN A 20 -6.66 8.31 -11.98
CA ASN A 20 -6.80 9.25 -13.09
C ASN A 20 -8.00 10.18 -13.01
N LYS A 21 -9.02 9.96 -12.17
CA LYS A 21 -10.21 10.81 -11.82
C LYS A 21 -10.60 11.88 -12.86
N LYS A 22 -10.54 11.55 -14.14
CA LYS A 22 -10.66 12.49 -15.26
C LYS A 22 -11.77 12.05 -16.19
N CYS A 23 -12.42 13.04 -16.77
CA CYS A 23 -13.48 12.92 -17.73
C CYS A 23 -12.98 12.16 -18.96
N VAL A 24 -13.73 11.12 -19.32
CA VAL A 24 -13.44 10.28 -20.47
C VAL A 24 -14.12 10.77 -21.76
N ALA A 25 -14.82 11.90 -21.75
CA ALA A 25 -15.38 12.47 -22.99
C ALA A 25 -14.27 12.70 -24.03
N GLU A 26 -14.49 12.30 -25.28
CA GLU A 26 -13.66 12.79 -26.38
C GLU A 26 -14.11 14.20 -26.77
N VAL A 27 -13.13 15.06 -27.00
CA VAL A 27 -13.32 16.44 -27.41
C VAL A 27 -12.41 16.68 -28.61
N SER A 28 -12.97 17.25 -29.67
CA SER A 28 -12.18 17.75 -30.80
C SER A 28 -11.59 19.10 -30.43
N ASN A 29 -10.28 19.24 -30.57
CA ASN A 29 -9.59 20.50 -30.39
C ASN A 29 -8.54 20.64 -31.50
N ASN A 30 -8.71 21.65 -32.35
CA ASN A 30 -7.85 21.92 -33.51
C ASN A 30 -7.69 20.71 -34.44
N GLY A 31 -8.77 19.99 -34.71
CA GLY A 31 -8.77 18.80 -35.58
C GLY A 31 -8.18 17.54 -34.95
N SER A 32 -7.66 17.61 -33.72
CA SER A 32 -7.22 16.45 -32.94
C SER A 32 -8.29 16.00 -31.96
N ILE A 33 -8.58 14.69 -31.93
CA ILE A 33 -9.47 14.08 -30.95
C ILE A 33 -8.66 13.78 -29.69
N LYS A 34 -9.06 14.35 -28.55
CA LYS A 34 -8.42 14.11 -27.24
C LYS A 34 -9.46 13.91 -26.14
N ARG A 35 -9.05 13.39 -24.98
CA ARG A 35 -9.96 13.26 -23.83
C ARG A 35 -10.04 14.58 -23.05
N CYS A 36 -11.23 14.92 -22.54
CA CYS A 36 -11.53 16.17 -21.86
C CYS A 36 -10.58 16.50 -20.69
N GLY A 37 -10.19 15.51 -19.90
CA GLY A 37 -9.19 15.67 -18.83
C GLY A 37 -9.64 16.49 -17.61
N GLN A 38 -10.88 16.96 -17.56
CA GLN A 38 -11.50 17.59 -16.39
C GLN A 38 -11.78 16.58 -15.28
N TRP A 39 -11.78 16.99 -14.02
CA TRP A 39 -12.01 16.07 -12.90
C TRP A 39 -13.46 15.58 -12.81
N ILE A 40 -13.65 14.35 -12.34
CA ILE A 40 -14.97 13.75 -12.07
C ILE A 40 -15.14 13.42 -10.59
N LYS A 41 -16.40 13.29 -10.12
CA LYS A 41 -16.71 12.81 -8.78
C LYS A 41 -16.54 11.29 -8.73
N PHE A 42 -15.43 10.84 -8.17
CA PHE A 42 -15.01 9.43 -8.21
C PHE A 42 -15.77 8.53 -7.22
N ASP A 43 -16.23 9.05 -6.08
CA ASP A 43 -16.82 8.21 -5.01
C ASP A 43 -18.07 7.47 -5.46
N ASN A 44 -18.89 8.10 -6.30
CA ASN A 44 -20.06 7.47 -6.92
C ASN A 44 -19.66 6.38 -7.91
N LEU A 45 -18.58 6.59 -8.66
CA LEU A 45 -18.03 5.60 -9.60
C LEU A 45 -17.46 4.39 -8.83
N LYS A 46 -16.73 4.64 -7.74
CA LYS A 46 -16.19 3.59 -6.87
C LYS A 46 -17.29 2.72 -6.28
N SER A 47 -18.33 3.33 -5.72
CA SER A 47 -19.48 2.63 -5.16
C SER A 47 -20.22 1.80 -6.22
N PHE A 48 -20.35 2.34 -7.43
CA PHE A 48 -20.94 1.64 -8.57
C PHE A 48 -20.15 0.40 -8.98
N TYR A 49 -18.81 0.50 -9.04
CA TYR A 49 -17.94 -0.65 -9.37
C TYR A 49 -18.02 -1.76 -8.32
N ILE A 50 -17.99 -1.40 -7.03
CA ILE A 50 -18.12 -2.37 -5.93
C ILE A 50 -19.45 -3.13 -6.03
N THR A 51 -20.54 -2.42 -6.34
CA THR A 51 -21.87 -3.02 -6.45
C THR A 51 -22.02 -3.94 -7.67
N ASN A 52 -21.25 -3.71 -8.74
CA ASN A 52 -21.37 -4.40 -10.03
C ASN A 52 -20.19 -5.33 -10.35
N GLN A 53 -19.33 -5.66 -9.38
CA GLN A 53 -18.14 -6.49 -9.61
C GLN A 53 -18.44 -7.89 -10.19
N ASN A 54 -19.63 -8.42 -9.89
CA ASN A 54 -20.08 -9.73 -10.35
C ASN A 54 -21.00 -9.65 -11.59
N THR A 55 -21.26 -8.46 -12.13
CA THR A 55 -22.14 -8.28 -13.27
C THR A 55 -21.40 -8.69 -14.55
N PRO A 56 -21.93 -9.64 -15.34
CA PRO A 56 -21.32 -10.04 -16.61
C PRO A 56 -21.12 -8.86 -17.55
N ARG A 57 -20.02 -8.85 -18.31
CA ARG A 57 -19.62 -7.73 -19.19
C ARG A 57 -20.71 -7.26 -20.16
N ASN A 58 -21.51 -8.20 -20.68
CA ASN A 58 -22.61 -7.92 -21.61
C ASN A 58 -23.88 -7.37 -20.93
N LYS A 59 -23.94 -7.34 -19.60
CA LYS A 59 -25.06 -6.82 -18.80
C LYS A 59 -24.69 -5.52 -18.08
N LEU A 60 -23.57 -4.90 -18.44
CA LEU A 60 -23.10 -3.70 -17.76
C LEU A 60 -24.01 -2.50 -18.06
N PRO A 61 -24.39 -1.70 -17.04
CA PRO A 61 -25.19 -0.50 -17.26
C PRO A 61 -24.31 0.63 -17.83
N LEU A 62 -23.99 0.57 -19.13
CA LEU A 62 -23.09 1.51 -19.81
C LEU A 62 -23.56 2.96 -19.68
N LEU A 63 -24.88 3.17 -19.63
CA LEU A 63 -25.49 4.49 -19.44
C LEU A 63 -25.10 5.11 -18.09
N GLU A 64 -25.19 4.34 -17.02
CA GLU A 64 -24.84 4.77 -15.66
C GLU A 64 -23.34 5.00 -15.55
N ILE A 65 -22.53 4.14 -16.15
CA ILE A 65 -21.06 4.31 -16.22
C ILE A 65 -20.72 5.62 -16.94
N ALA A 66 -21.37 5.91 -18.08
CA ALA A 66 -21.15 7.14 -18.83
C ALA A 66 -21.51 8.38 -18.00
N LYS A 67 -22.65 8.36 -17.30
CA LYS A 67 -23.05 9.46 -16.39
C LYS A 67 -21.99 9.73 -15.31
N LEU A 68 -21.37 8.68 -14.78
CA LEU A 68 -20.37 8.77 -13.71
C LEU A 68 -18.98 9.17 -14.21
N CYS A 69 -18.61 8.76 -15.43
CA CYS A 69 -17.30 9.02 -16.02
C CYS A 69 -17.20 10.36 -16.79
N LEU A 70 -18.31 11.08 -16.98
CA LEU A 70 -18.35 12.40 -17.63
C LEU A 70 -18.39 13.54 -16.60
N CYS A 71 -17.60 14.60 -16.84
CA CYS A 71 -17.63 15.81 -16.02
C CYS A 71 -18.92 16.63 -16.26
N ALA A 72 -19.20 17.59 -15.38
CA ALA A 72 -20.41 18.41 -15.44
C ALA A 72 -20.64 19.08 -16.81
N THR A 73 -19.57 19.55 -17.46
CA THR A 73 -19.64 20.17 -18.80
C THR A 73 -20.08 19.19 -19.89
N HIS A 74 -19.71 17.92 -19.75
CA HIS A 74 -19.97 16.88 -20.75
C HIS A 74 -21.12 15.93 -20.36
N ARG A 75 -21.74 16.08 -19.19
CA ARG A 75 -22.86 15.24 -18.72
C ARG A 75 -24.21 15.67 -19.34
N ARG A 76 -24.21 15.95 -20.64
CA ARG A 76 -25.44 16.21 -21.41
C ARG A 76 -25.90 14.91 -22.02
N GLU A 77 -27.21 14.74 -22.20
CA GLU A 77 -27.80 13.50 -22.72
C GLU A 77 -27.18 13.07 -24.04
N THR A 78 -26.94 14.02 -24.94
CA THR A 78 -26.30 13.78 -26.24
C THR A 78 -24.89 13.18 -26.12
N ASN A 79 -24.10 13.65 -25.15
CA ASN A 79 -22.73 13.17 -24.95
C ASN A 79 -22.72 11.83 -24.21
N ILE A 80 -23.70 11.61 -23.33
CA ILE A 80 -23.90 10.33 -22.65
C ILE A 80 -24.25 9.27 -23.69
N SER A 81 -25.25 9.52 -24.55
CA SER A 81 -25.61 8.61 -25.65
C SER A 81 -24.43 8.33 -26.55
N TRP A 82 -23.71 9.38 -26.98
CA TRP A 82 -22.54 9.22 -27.84
C TRP A 82 -21.44 8.36 -27.18
N ALA A 83 -21.18 8.55 -25.89
CA ALA A 83 -20.23 7.72 -25.16
C ALA A 83 -20.71 6.26 -25.06
N VAL A 84 -22.00 6.03 -24.80
CA VAL A 84 -22.58 4.68 -24.76
C VAL A 84 -22.48 4.00 -26.13
N ASP A 85 -22.79 4.70 -27.22
CA ASP A 85 -22.72 4.17 -28.58
C ASP A 85 -21.27 3.80 -28.94
N GLN A 86 -20.33 4.71 -28.67
CA GLN A 86 -18.89 4.45 -28.84
C GLN A 86 -18.47 3.20 -28.06
N TRP A 87 -18.83 3.09 -26.79
CA TRP A 87 -18.38 1.99 -25.93
C TRP A 87 -19.03 0.67 -26.33
N THR A 88 -20.29 0.71 -26.74
CA THR A 88 -21.01 -0.45 -27.28
C THR A 88 -20.33 -0.96 -28.54
N GLN A 89 -19.91 -0.06 -29.43
CA GLN A 89 -19.15 -0.41 -30.63
C GLN A 89 -17.78 -1.02 -30.27
N GLU A 90 -17.01 -0.40 -29.37
CA GLU A 90 -15.71 -0.91 -28.92
C GLU A 90 -15.82 -2.27 -28.19
N ILE A 91 -16.94 -2.55 -27.52
CA ILE A 91 -17.19 -3.85 -26.87
C ILE A 91 -17.61 -4.91 -27.89
N SER A 92 -18.42 -4.53 -28.87
CA SER A 92 -19.03 -5.45 -29.85
C SER A 92 -18.09 -5.79 -31.01
N ASP A 93 -17.10 -4.93 -31.28
CA ASP A 93 -16.10 -5.17 -32.30
C ASP A 93 -15.11 -6.28 -31.85
N THR A 94 -15.45 -7.52 -32.18
CA THR A 94 -14.59 -8.69 -31.95
C THR A 94 -13.30 -8.68 -32.78
N SER A 95 -13.20 -7.80 -33.78
CA SER A 95 -11.98 -7.63 -34.59
C SER A 95 -10.95 -6.73 -33.89
N CYS A 96 -11.35 -5.98 -32.87
CA CYS A 96 -10.44 -5.49 -31.85
C CYS A 96 -10.13 -6.65 -30.90
N PRO A 97 -8.97 -7.33 -31.00
CA PRO A 97 -8.57 -8.27 -29.97
C PRO A 97 -8.65 -7.54 -28.62
N PRO A 98 -9.14 -8.18 -27.54
CA PRO A 98 -9.10 -7.57 -26.21
C PRO A 98 -7.69 -7.05 -26.05
N SER A 99 -7.55 -5.71 -26.01
CA SER A 99 -6.28 -4.99 -26.07
C SER A 99 -5.26 -5.86 -25.37
N LYS A 100 -4.30 -6.44 -26.14
CA LYS A 100 -3.27 -7.38 -25.65
C LYS A 100 -3.06 -7.05 -24.18
N ALA A 101 -3.40 -8.02 -23.31
CA ALA A 101 -3.38 -7.88 -21.85
C ALA A 101 -2.40 -6.77 -21.49
N LEU A 102 -2.90 -5.70 -20.86
CA LEU A 102 -2.15 -4.48 -20.54
C LEU A 102 -0.67 -4.84 -20.45
N PRO A 103 0.23 -4.27 -21.29
CA PRO A 103 1.64 -4.58 -21.18
C PRO A 103 1.95 -4.49 -19.71
N ASP A 104 2.42 -5.62 -19.16
CA ASP A 104 2.61 -5.86 -17.73
C ASP A 104 2.93 -4.53 -17.08
N THR A 105 2.21 -4.10 -16.03
CA THR A 105 2.49 -2.79 -15.39
C THR A 105 3.93 -2.66 -14.88
N ASN A 106 4.72 -3.73 -14.98
CA ASN A 106 6.17 -3.80 -14.84
C ASN A 106 6.99 -3.50 -16.11
N ALA A 107 6.35 -3.19 -17.25
CA ALA A 107 7.00 -2.83 -18.49
C ALA A 107 7.74 -1.50 -18.28
N PRO A 108 9.08 -1.47 -18.42
CA PRO A 108 9.87 -0.29 -18.14
C PRO A 108 9.31 0.89 -18.94
N LEU A 109 8.99 1.99 -18.26
CA LEU A 109 8.64 3.25 -18.90
C LEU A 109 9.77 3.59 -19.89
N THR A 110 9.55 3.36 -21.18
CA THR A 110 10.56 3.61 -22.21
C THR A 110 10.96 5.08 -22.12
N PRO A 111 12.21 5.40 -21.75
CA PRO A 111 12.56 6.77 -21.46
C PRO A 111 12.63 7.59 -22.75
N GLN A 112 11.99 8.76 -22.78
CA GLN A 112 12.21 9.75 -23.84
C GLN A 112 13.71 10.04 -23.99
N LYS A 113 14.20 9.99 -25.24
CA LYS A 113 15.55 10.43 -25.61
C LYS A 113 15.71 11.89 -25.15
N ARG A 114 16.81 12.20 -24.46
CA ARG A 114 17.19 13.59 -24.23
C ARG A 114 17.76 14.14 -25.53
N ASP A 115 17.41 15.39 -25.84
CA ASP A 115 17.85 16.10 -27.04
C ASP A 115 19.30 16.62 -26.92
N ASP A 116 19.96 16.38 -25.79
CA ASP A 116 21.30 16.88 -25.46
C ASP A 116 22.44 15.99 -25.98
N GLY A 117 22.14 14.95 -26.77
CA GLY A 117 23.12 14.03 -27.33
C GLY A 117 23.89 13.19 -26.31
N ARG A 118 23.67 13.37 -25.00
CA ARG A 118 24.29 12.50 -23.98
C ARG A 118 23.55 11.18 -23.95
N GLN A 119 24.21 10.15 -24.45
CA GLN A 119 23.79 8.78 -24.25
C GLN A 119 23.60 8.58 -22.74
N ARG A 120 22.41 8.17 -22.30
CA ARG A 120 22.17 7.88 -20.88
C ARG A 120 23.19 6.82 -20.50
N ALA A 121 24.09 7.16 -19.57
CA ALA A 121 25.05 6.22 -19.02
C ALA A 121 24.27 4.97 -18.59
N THR A 122 24.59 3.83 -19.20
CA THR A 122 24.06 2.54 -18.77
C THR A 122 24.55 2.31 -17.35
N LEU A 123 23.58 2.14 -16.45
CA LEU A 123 23.82 1.89 -15.04
C LEU A 123 24.55 0.55 -14.91
N SER A 124 25.83 0.57 -14.54
CA SER A 124 26.62 -0.65 -14.36
C SER A 124 26.40 -1.22 -12.96
N PRO A 125 26.28 -2.55 -12.78
CA PRO A 125 26.30 -3.19 -11.46
C PRO A 125 27.49 -2.77 -10.58
N ASP A 126 28.64 -2.47 -11.20
CA ASP A 126 29.88 -2.08 -10.51
C ASP A 126 29.87 -0.65 -9.97
N SER A 127 28.85 0.16 -10.29
CA SER A 127 28.71 1.51 -9.74
C SER A 127 28.23 1.51 -8.27
N PHE A 128 27.97 0.33 -7.71
CA PHE A 128 27.55 0.12 -6.33
C PHE A 128 28.75 -0.25 -5.48
N GLN A 129 28.92 0.48 -4.38
CA GLN A 129 30.01 0.27 -3.44
C GLN A 129 29.45 -0.08 -2.08
N MET A 130 30.04 -1.10 -1.47
CA MET A 130 29.72 -1.47 -0.09
C MET A 130 29.93 -0.26 0.82
N ASN A 131 28.95 0.01 1.68
CA ASN A 131 29.06 1.13 2.60
C ASN A 131 30.07 0.84 3.71
N LYS A 132 31.36 1.13 3.49
CA LYS A 132 32.48 0.89 4.43
C LYS A 132 32.24 1.31 5.91
N LYS A 133 31.25 2.17 6.17
CA LYS A 133 30.80 2.54 7.52
C LYS A 133 29.57 1.69 7.89
N HIS A 134 29.81 0.47 8.32
CA HIS A 134 28.80 -0.38 8.94
C HIS A 134 28.90 -0.28 10.46
N ASN A 135 27.76 -0.33 11.12
CA ASN A 135 27.70 -0.46 12.56
C ASN A 135 28.01 -1.90 12.98
N SER A 136 28.63 -2.08 14.14
CA SER A 136 28.69 -3.41 14.76
C SER A 136 27.26 -3.89 15.07
N PRO A 137 27.02 -5.21 15.16
CA PRO A 137 25.68 -5.73 15.52
C PRO A 137 25.08 -5.06 16.75
N HIS A 138 25.88 -4.82 17.79
CA HIS A 138 25.46 -4.07 18.98
C HIS A 138 24.99 -2.65 18.67
N LYS A 139 25.75 -1.89 17.85
CA LYS A 139 25.36 -0.54 17.43
C LYS A 139 24.11 -0.53 16.55
N VAL A 140 23.88 -1.60 15.78
CA VAL A 140 22.61 -1.79 15.05
C VAL A 140 21.45 -1.94 16.04
N ASP A 141 21.62 -2.74 17.09
CA ASP A 141 20.59 -2.94 18.11
C ASP A 141 20.27 -1.65 18.87
N GLU A 142 21.29 -0.92 19.32
CA GLU A 142 21.14 0.40 19.94
C GLU A 142 20.37 1.37 19.03
N LYS A 143 20.72 1.38 17.73
CA LYS A 143 20.08 2.25 16.74
C LYS A 143 18.62 1.87 16.52
N ILE A 144 18.29 0.58 16.45
CA ILE A 144 16.92 0.09 16.32
C ILE A 144 16.11 0.48 17.56
N MET A 145 16.60 0.20 18.76
CA MET A 145 15.93 0.58 20.00
C MET A 145 15.75 2.10 20.11
N ALA A 146 16.75 2.88 19.71
CA ALA A 146 16.64 4.33 19.66
C ALA A 146 15.62 4.83 18.63
N ILE A 147 15.32 4.07 17.57
CA ILE A 147 14.25 4.39 16.61
C ILE A 147 12.89 3.99 17.18
N ILE A 148 12.77 2.81 17.80
CA ILE A 148 11.54 2.31 18.43
C ILE A 148 11.06 3.28 19.52
N ASN A 149 11.97 3.72 20.39
CA ASN A 149 11.65 4.60 21.51
C ASN A 149 11.31 6.04 21.08
N LYS A 150 11.55 6.41 19.81
CA LYS A 150 11.11 7.73 19.29
C LYS A 150 9.61 7.70 19.03
N PRO A 151 8.88 8.76 19.43
CA PRO A 151 7.46 8.86 19.11
C PRO A 151 7.19 8.67 17.62
N LYS A 152 6.13 7.94 17.34
CA LYS A 152 5.52 7.81 16.03
C LYS A 152 4.83 9.11 15.66
N LYS A 153 4.94 9.49 14.38
CA LYS A 153 4.16 10.63 13.89
C LYS A 153 2.70 10.22 13.82
N VAL A 154 1.85 10.90 14.56
CA VAL A 154 0.40 10.77 14.42
C VAL A 154 0.02 11.48 13.12
N GLN A 155 -0.12 10.71 12.05
CA GLN A 155 -0.65 11.19 10.78
C GLN A 155 -1.91 10.39 10.47
N GLY A 156 -3.00 11.08 10.13
CA GLY A 156 -4.25 10.43 9.75
C GLY A 156 -4.23 9.80 8.35
N THR A 157 -3.10 9.86 7.64
CA THR A 157 -2.96 9.32 6.28
C THR A 157 -1.93 8.20 6.27
N LEU A 158 -2.31 7.05 5.71
CA LEU A 158 -1.38 5.96 5.43
C LEU A 158 -0.31 6.43 4.43
N ASN A 159 0.93 6.06 4.73
CA ASN A 159 2.09 6.33 3.89
C ASN A 159 2.67 5.01 3.37
N ILE A 160 3.46 5.07 2.30
CA ILE A 160 3.96 3.87 1.63
C ILE A 160 5.46 3.70 1.86
N VAL A 161 5.88 2.51 2.27
CA VAL A 161 7.25 2.00 2.09
C VAL A 161 7.28 1.23 0.79
N TYR A 162 8.29 1.46 -0.04
CA TYR A 162 8.42 0.78 -1.33
C TYR A 162 9.76 0.04 -1.42
N ILE A 163 9.74 -1.03 -2.21
CA ILE A 163 10.93 -1.75 -2.68
C ILE A 163 10.95 -1.65 -4.19
N PHE A 164 12.07 -1.22 -4.77
CA PHE A 164 12.27 -1.29 -6.22
C PHE A 164 13.69 -1.72 -6.58
N SER A 165 13.89 -2.20 -7.80
CA SER A 165 15.20 -2.46 -8.40
C SER A 165 15.33 -1.72 -9.74
N ASP A 166 16.51 -1.71 -10.35
CA ASP A 166 16.66 -1.38 -11.77
C ASP A 166 17.03 -2.66 -12.52
N ALA A 167 16.40 -2.92 -13.67
CA ALA A 167 16.62 -4.17 -14.42
C ALA A 167 18.08 -4.40 -14.84
N ASN A 168 18.93 -3.36 -14.88
CA ASN A 168 20.36 -3.52 -15.19
C ASN A 168 21.20 -3.89 -13.96
N ILE A 169 20.64 -3.88 -12.75
CA ILE A 169 21.35 -4.18 -11.50
C ILE A 169 20.59 -5.27 -10.75
N PRO A 170 20.75 -6.54 -11.14
CA PRO A 170 20.09 -7.64 -10.45
C PRO A 170 20.57 -7.74 -9.01
N HIS A 171 19.72 -8.29 -8.14
CA HIS A 171 19.99 -8.55 -6.72
C HIS A 171 20.30 -7.33 -5.84
N LYS A 172 20.07 -6.11 -6.34
CA LYS A 172 20.16 -4.88 -5.54
C LYS A 172 18.81 -4.19 -5.51
N PHE A 173 18.37 -3.85 -4.30
CA PHE A 173 17.06 -3.29 -4.05
C PHE A 173 17.16 -1.99 -3.29
N LYS A 174 16.36 -1.02 -3.68
CA LYS A 174 16.19 0.24 -2.99
C LYS A 174 14.95 0.19 -2.12
N VAL A 175 15.13 0.45 -0.84
CA VAL A 175 14.03 0.61 0.11
C VAL A 175 13.89 2.07 0.46
N GLY A 176 12.70 2.63 0.30
CA GLY A 176 12.42 3.97 0.79
C GLY A 176 10.95 4.22 1.08
N HIS A 177 10.61 5.43 1.53
CA HIS A 177 9.22 5.82 1.79
C HIS A 177 8.73 6.96 0.90
N THR A 178 7.40 7.09 0.79
CA THR A 178 6.75 8.23 0.14
C THR A 178 5.32 8.47 0.60
N THR A 179 4.88 9.72 0.50
CA THR A 179 3.47 10.15 0.60
C THR A 179 2.86 10.45 -0.78
N ASN A 180 3.67 10.47 -1.85
CA ASN A 180 3.27 10.75 -3.22
C ASN A 180 3.93 9.75 -4.18
N ARG A 181 3.25 8.63 -4.40
CA ARG A 181 3.70 7.52 -5.25
C ARG A 181 4.16 7.99 -6.63
N LYS A 182 3.29 8.70 -7.35
CA LYS A 182 3.54 9.13 -8.74
C LYS A 182 4.76 10.07 -8.81
N GLY A 183 4.81 11.08 -7.96
CA GLY A 183 5.92 12.04 -7.94
C GLY A 183 7.25 11.40 -7.57
N ARG A 184 7.24 10.47 -6.60
CA ARG A 184 8.46 9.79 -6.15
C ARG A 184 9.05 8.87 -7.21
N PHE A 185 8.23 8.03 -7.84
CA PHE A 185 8.73 7.14 -8.89
C PHE A 185 9.10 7.88 -10.17
N ALA A 186 8.40 8.96 -10.52
CA ALA A 186 8.83 9.83 -11.61
C ALA A 186 10.21 10.46 -11.34
N LYS A 187 10.51 10.82 -10.07
CA LYS A 187 11.86 11.27 -9.69
C LYS A 187 12.88 10.14 -9.82
N TRP A 188 12.56 8.93 -9.37
CA TRP A 188 13.49 7.80 -9.46
C TRP A 188 13.75 7.32 -10.89
N ALA A 189 12.75 7.35 -11.77
CA ALA A 189 12.89 6.98 -13.18
C ALA A 189 13.89 7.86 -13.95
N LYS A 190 14.24 9.05 -13.42
CA LYS A 190 15.32 9.88 -13.98
C LYS A 190 16.69 9.24 -13.75
N CYS A 191 16.89 8.65 -12.57
CA CYS A 191 18.17 8.06 -12.15
C CYS A 191 18.23 6.55 -12.43
N TYR A 192 17.07 5.89 -12.54
CA TYR A 192 16.89 4.45 -12.74
C TYR A 192 15.86 4.22 -13.86
N PRO A 193 16.24 4.33 -15.14
CA PRO A 193 15.28 4.33 -16.24
C PRO A 193 14.58 2.99 -16.46
N LYS A 194 15.14 1.88 -15.96
CA LYS A 194 14.51 0.55 -16.00
C LYS A 194 14.06 0.11 -14.61
N LEU A 195 13.52 1.06 -13.85
CA LEU A 195 12.99 0.81 -12.50
C LEU A 195 11.83 -0.19 -12.54
N VAL A 196 11.92 -1.21 -11.69
CA VAL A 196 10.88 -2.21 -11.45
C VAL A 196 10.46 -2.12 -9.98
N VAL A 197 9.18 -1.80 -9.74
CA VAL A 197 8.61 -1.75 -8.38
C VAL A 197 8.22 -3.15 -7.96
N HIS A 198 8.73 -3.62 -6.83
CA HIS A 198 8.47 -4.98 -6.32
C HIS A 198 7.40 -5.05 -5.25
N THR A 199 7.33 -4.03 -4.39
CA THR A 199 6.43 -4.00 -3.24
C THR A 199 6.08 -2.56 -2.87
N LEU A 200 4.83 -2.36 -2.47
CA LEU A 200 4.31 -1.14 -1.86
C LEU A 200 3.58 -1.54 -0.57
N THR A 201 4.16 -1.23 0.59
CA THR A 201 3.61 -1.55 1.91
C THR A 201 3.05 -0.27 2.53
N GLU A 202 1.74 -0.24 2.71
CA GLU A 202 1.08 0.85 3.44
C GLU A 202 1.25 0.67 4.94
N CYS A 203 1.53 1.76 5.65
CA CYS A 203 1.61 1.79 7.10
C CYS A 203 1.44 3.22 7.62
N THR A 204 1.20 3.32 8.91
CA THR A 204 0.88 4.59 9.59
C THR A 204 2.09 5.52 9.79
N ASP A 205 3.33 5.01 9.79
CA ASP A 205 4.56 5.84 9.85
C ASP A 205 5.67 5.23 8.98
N ALA A 206 5.48 5.28 7.65
CA ALA A 206 6.42 4.72 6.66
C ALA A 206 7.86 5.23 6.80
N LYS A 207 8.06 6.47 7.30
CA LYS A 207 9.40 7.02 7.55
C LYS A 207 10.09 6.31 8.70
N LYS A 208 9.36 5.92 9.75
CA LYS A 208 9.91 5.14 10.86
C LYS A 208 10.23 3.72 10.40
N VAL A 209 9.32 3.09 9.66
CA VAL A 209 9.54 1.76 9.08
C VAL A 209 10.79 1.74 8.20
N GLU A 210 10.94 2.69 7.27
CA GLU A 210 12.15 2.82 6.43
C GLU A 210 13.44 2.89 7.28
N LYS A 211 13.44 3.68 8.36
CA LYS A 211 14.60 3.81 9.24
C LYS A 211 14.95 2.52 9.98
N LEU A 212 13.93 1.76 10.41
CA LEU A 212 14.11 0.47 11.08
C LEU A 212 14.70 -0.54 10.09
N VAL A 213 14.13 -0.63 8.89
CA VAL A 213 14.65 -1.49 7.81
C VAL A 213 16.10 -1.13 7.45
N HIS A 214 16.41 0.17 7.30
CA HIS A 214 17.77 0.62 7.03
C HIS A 214 18.75 0.34 8.17
N ALA A 215 18.27 0.27 9.42
CA ALA A 215 19.09 -0.06 10.57
C ALA A 215 19.36 -1.57 10.64
N GLU A 216 18.34 -2.41 10.44
CA GLU A 216 18.49 -3.86 10.42
C GLU A 216 19.39 -4.33 9.27
N LEU A 217 19.20 -3.75 8.08
CA LEU A 217 19.98 -4.07 6.88
C LEU A 217 21.27 -3.24 6.75
N ASP A 218 21.79 -2.65 7.84
CA ASP A 218 22.94 -1.74 7.78
C ASP A 218 24.18 -2.42 7.19
N GLN A 219 24.37 -3.72 7.44
CA GLN A 219 25.49 -4.53 6.92
C GLN A 219 25.38 -4.83 5.42
N GLN A 220 24.18 -4.96 4.89
CA GLN A 220 23.92 -5.23 3.47
C GLN A 220 23.78 -3.93 2.64
N ARG A 221 24.01 -2.77 3.27
CA ARG A 221 23.78 -1.45 2.68
C ARG A 221 24.85 -1.07 1.67
N GLN A 222 24.42 -0.71 0.47
CA GLN A 222 25.21 -0.29 -0.66
C GLN A 222 25.04 1.22 -0.91
N LYS A 223 26.07 1.84 -1.49
CA LYS A 223 26.05 3.23 -1.97
C LYS A 223 26.17 3.27 -3.48
N HIS A 224 25.45 4.19 -4.09
CA HIS A 224 25.52 4.45 -5.53
C HIS A 224 25.76 5.94 -5.76
N SER A 225 26.83 6.31 -6.46
CA SER A 225 27.05 7.70 -6.90
C SER A 225 26.28 7.94 -8.19
N CYS A 226 25.25 8.78 -8.12
CA CYS A 226 24.37 9.06 -9.24
C CYS A 226 24.67 10.41 -9.89
N ASP A 227 25.11 10.40 -11.14
CA ASP A 227 25.40 11.62 -11.91
C ASP A 227 24.15 12.20 -12.61
N LEU A 228 23.01 11.51 -12.51
CA LEU A 228 21.76 11.88 -13.21
C LEU A 228 20.79 12.69 -12.36
N CYS A 229 20.96 12.68 -11.04
CA CYS A 229 19.98 13.19 -10.10
C CYS A 229 20.02 14.72 -9.95
N ASP A 230 21.19 15.34 -10.10
CA ASP A 230 21.38 16.79 -10.06
C ASP A 230 22.58 17.20 -10.94
N SER A 231 22.94 18.49 -10.96
CA SER A 231 24.14 18.99 -11.64
C SER A 231 25.46 18.48 -11.03
N LYS A 232 25.38 17.87 -9.85
CA LYS A 232 26.51 17.25 -9.15
C LYS A 232 26.17 15.80 -8.80
N PRO A 233 27.16 14.90 -8.74
CA PRO A 233 26.95 13.52 -8.31
C PRO A 233 26.28 13.47 -6.92
N VAL A 234 25.17 12.75 -6.80
CA VAL A 234 24.43 12.53 -5.55
C VAL A 234 24.64 11.10 -5.08
N SER A 235 25.09 10.92 -3.83
CA SER A 235 25.24 9.58 -3.26
C SER A 235 23.90 9.05 -2.73
N HIS A 236 23.45 7.93 -3.28
CA HIS A 236 22.26 7.23 -2.85
C HIS A 236 22.68 6.09 -1.92
N GLY A 237 22.45 6.23 -0.62
CA GLY A 237 22.82 5.21 0.37
C GLY A 237 21.72 4.20 0.70
N GLU A 238 20.58 4.24 0.04
CA GLU A 238 19.39 3.45 0.43
C GLU A 238 19.23 2.18 -0.41
N TRP A 239 20.35 1.58 -0.83
CA TRP A 239 20.39 0.35 -1.61
C TRP A 239 20.87 -0.81 -0.75
N PHE A 240 20.41 -2.02 -1.04
CA PHE A 240 20.69 -3.22 -0.28
C PHE A 240 20.95 -4.39 -1.22
N GLU A 241 21.97 -5.18 -0.91
CA GLU A 241 22.28 -6.44 -1.58
C GLU A 241 21.86 -7.59 -0.67
N LYS A 242 20.62 -8.04 -0.84
CA LYS A 242 19.99 -9.15 -0.11
C LYS A 242 18.87 -9.72 -0.97
N ASP A 243 18.43 -10.93 -0.69
CA ASP A 243 17.29 -11.54 -1.36
C ASP A 243 16.02 -10.68 -1.24
N LEU A 244 15.21 -10.65 -2.30
CA LEU A 244 14.00 -9.82 -2.36
C LEU A 244 12.97 -10.23 -1.30
N ASP A 245 12.77 -11.53 -1.11
CA ASP A 245 11.76 -12.04 -0.19
C ASP A 245 12.17 -11.81 1.26
N ASP A 246 13.46 -11.86 1.56
CA ASP A 246 14.00 -11.40 2.84
C ASP A 246 13.72 -9.92 3.10
N ILE A 247 13.97 -9.04 2.13
CA ILE A 247 13.70 -7.59 2.29
C ILE A 247 12.20 -7.34 2.46
N ARG A 248 11.35 -8.03 1.69
CA ARG A 248 9.88 -7.96 1.83
C ARG A 248 9.44 -8.33 3.24
N ARG A 249 9.88 -9.49 3.73
CA ARG A 249 9.60 -9.97 5.09
C ARG A 249 10.00 -8.94 6.14
N ILE A 250 11.18 -8.33 6.01
CA ILE A 250 11.69 -7.31 6.94
C ILE A 250 10.83 -6.04 6.90
N VAL A 251 10.49 -5.54 5.71
CA VAL A 251 9.63 -4.36 5.54
C VAL A 251 8.24 -4.61 6.14
N GLU A 252 7.62 -5.75 5.85
CA GLU A 252 6.31 -6.13 6.34
C GLU A 252 6.29 -6.33 7.86
N GLY A 253 7.32 -6.99 8.41
CA GLY A 253 7.48 -7.17 9.85
C GLY A 253 7.54 -5.83 10.60
N TRP A 254 8.37 -4.90 10.14
CA TRP A 254 8.47 -3.57 10.75
C TRP A 254 7.22 -2.72 10.55
N ALA A 255 6.55 -2.82 9.40
CA ALA A 255 5.28 -2.14 9.16
C ALA A 255 4.22 -2.62 10.16
N ALA A 256 4.03 -3.93 10.27
CA ALA A 256 3.10 -4.54 11.22
C ALA A 256 3.44 -4.16 12.67
N PHE A 257 4.72 -4.16 13.05
CA PHE A 257 5.15 -3.70 14.36
C PHE A 257 4.75 -2.24 14.62
N VAL A 258 5.09 -1.31 13.72
CA VAL A 258 4.81 0.13 13.89
C VAL A 258 3.30 0.44 13.93
N ASP A 259 2.49 -0.33 13.22
CA ASP A 259 1.04 -0.17 13.23
C ASP A 259 0.41 -0.63 14.55
N ASN A 260 0.99 -1.63 15.22
CA ASN A 260 0.40 -2.24 16.43
C ASN A 260 1.06 -1.80 17.75
N ALA A 261 2.36 -1.49 17.74
CA ALA A 261 3.17 -1.30 18.95
C ALA A 261 3.09 0.10 19.57
N TYR A 262 2.33 1.03 18.96
CA TYR A 262 2.24 2.41 19.42
C TYR A 262 0.80 2.77 19.82
N HIS A 263 0.66 3.60 20.85
CA HIS A 263 -0.61 4.25 21.20
C HIS A 263 -0.94 5.38 20.20
N GLU A 264 -2.16 5.89 20.28
CA GLU A 264 -2.63 7.03 19.49
C GLU A 264 -1.81 8.31 19.75
N ASN A 265 -1.28 8.47 20.97
CA ASN A 265 -0.37 9.57 21.32
C ASN A 265 1.04 9.42 20.71
N GLY A 266 1.28 8.34 19.95
CA GLY A 266 2.52 8.08 19.26
C GLY A 266 3.63 7.45 20.11
N TYR A 267 3.40 7.15 21.39
CA TYR A 267 4.39 6.46 22.23
C TYR A 267 4.25 4.93 22.13
N VAL A 268 5.38 4.23 22.24
CA VAL A 268 5.40 2.76 22.23
C VAL A 268 4.66 2.22 23.46
N LYS A 269 3.78 1.23 23.26
CA LYS A 269 3.00 0.61 24.33
C LYS A 269 3.92 -0.12 25.32
N PRO A 270 3.61 -0.14 26.63
CA PRO A 270 4.46 -0.77 27.65
C PRO A 270 4.81 -2.23 27.36
N GLU A 271 3.88 -3.02 26.79
CA GLU A 271 4.09 -4.41 26.39
C GLU A 271 5.34 -4.60 25.51
N TYR A 272 5.61 -3.63 24.63
CA TYR A 272 6.71 -3.67 23.66
C TYR A 272 7.97 -2.97 24.16
N LYS A 273 7.95 -2.39 25.37
CA LYS A 273 9.14 -1.82 26.02
C LYS A 273 10.01 -2.88 26.69
N SER A 274 9.56 -4.13 26.74
CA SER A 274 10.29 -5.21 27.38
C SER A 274 11.72 -5.28 26.85
N SER A 275 12.69 -5.39 27.77
CA SER A 275 14.12 -5.36 27.44
C SER A 275 14.43 -6.50 26.48
N PHE A 276 14.72 -6.14 25.22
CA PHE A 276 15.27 -7.07 24.25
C PHE A 276 16.53 -7.72 24.85
N ALA A 277 16.41 -8.98 25.28
CA ALA A 277 17.43 -9.68 26.05
C ALA A 277 18.51 -10.35 25.17
N GLY A 278 18.44 -10.18 23.85
CA GLY A 278 19.21 -10.98 22.92
C GLY A 278 20.25 -10.19 22.14
N SER A 279 21.46 -10.05 22.66
CA SER A 279 22.66 -9.73 21.87
C SER A 279 23.06 -10.88 20.92
N SER A 280 22.08 -11.54 20.31
CA SER A 280 22.28 -12.64 19.39
C SER A 280 22.93 -12.12 18.11
N GLN A 281 23.89 -12.88 17.59
CA GLN A 281 24.46 -12.62 16.26
C GLN A 281 23.55 -13.11 15.12
N ASP A 282 22.40 -13.71 15.43
CA ASP A 282 21.41 -14.14 14.44
C ASP A 282 20.92 -12.96 13.58
N GLU A 283 21.08 -13.08 12.26
CA GLU A 283 20.57 -12.11 11.28
C GLU A 283 19.04 -11.97 11.38
N GLY A 284 18.33 -13.03 11.74
CA GLY A 284 16.86 -13.06 11.85
C GLY A 284 16.29 -12.59 13.18
N ARG A 285 17.14 -12.19 14.15
CA ARG A 285 16.71 -11.94 15.53
C ARG A 285 15.59 -10.92 15.67
N TRP A 286 15.63 -9.84 14.89
CA TRP A 286 14.63 -8.77 14.94
C TRP A 286 13.29 -9.25 14.39
N GLN A 287 13.30 -9.99 13.29
CA GLN A 287 12.08 -10.56 12.71
C GLN A 287 11.47 -11.64 13.62
N ASN A 288 12.30 -12.44 14.28
CA ASN A 288 11.85 -13.42 15.27
C ASN A 288 11.23 -12.74 16.50
N TRP A 289 11.88 -11.68 17.02
CA TRP A 289 11.38 -10.88 18.13
C TRP A 289 10.05 -10.19 17.78
N ILE A 290 9.96 -9.49 16.64
CA ILE A 290 8.72 -8.85 16.16
C ILE A 290 7.58 -9.87 16.11
N ARG A 291 7.82 -11.04 15.51
CA ARG A 291 6.81 -12.10 15.42
C ARG A 291 6.35 -12.57 16.80
N GLY A 292 7.30 -12.75 17.73
CA GLY A 292 7.01 -13.11 19.12
C GLY A 292 6.17 -12.06 19.85
N GLU A 293 6.52 -10.78 19.74
CA GLU A 293 5.77 -9.67 20.33
C GLU A 293 4.37 -9.54 19.73
N LEU A 294 4.24 -9.59 18.40
CA LEU A 294 2.94 -9.51 17.73
C LEU A 294 2.04 -10.69 18.09
N LYS A 295 2.60 -11.90 18.22
CA LYS A 295 1.83 -13.08 18.66
C LYS A 295 1.37 -12.93 20.11
N ARG A 296 2.25 -12.53 21.03
CA ARG A 296 1.91 -12.33 22.46
C ARG A 296 0.80 -11.30 22.65
N ASN A 297 0.89 -10.17 21.95
CA ASN A 297 -0.07 -9.09 22.13
C ASN A 297 -1.41 -9.34 21.42
N LYS A 298 -1.44 -10.16 20.36
CA LYS A 298 -2.71 -10.65 19.80
C LYS A 298 -3.45 -11.59 20.75
N ILE A 299 -2.71 -12.45 21.47
CA ILE A 299 -3.30 -13.32 22.50
C ILE A 299 -3.83 -12.47 23.65
N ALA A 300 -3.09 -11.44 24.08
CA ALA A 300 -3.55 -10.54 25.13
C ALA A 300 -4.82 -9.76 24.72
N ALA A 301 -4.92 -9.31 23.47
CA ALA A 301 -6.11 -8.63 22.96
C ALA A 301 -7.35 -9.55 22.92
N ALA A 302 -7.19 -10.83 22.59
CA ALA A 302 -8.27 -11.82 22.64
C ALA A 302 -8.68 -12.15 24.09
N ALA A 303 -7.71 -12.34 24.99
CA ALA A 303 -7.98 -12.64 26.40
C ALA A 303 -8.63 -11.46 27.15
N ALA A 304 -8.32 -10.21 26.77
CA ALA A 304 -8.95 -9.03 27.34
C ALA A 304 -10.42 -8.87 26.91
N GLN A 305 -10.82 -9.43 25.75
CA GLN A 305 -12.23 -9.46 25.33
C GLN A 305 -13.04 -10.52 26.09
N GLU A 306 -12.43 -11.63 26.52
CA GLU A 306 -13.13 -12.64 27.33
C GLU A 306 -13.31 -12.23 28.81
N LEU A 307 -12.51 -11.29 29.32
CA LEU A 307 -12.59 -10.88 30.73
C LEU A 307 -13.63 -9.77 31.01
N GLU A 308 -14.26 -9.21 29.97
CA GLU A 308 -15.28 -8.15 30.12
C GLU A 308 -16.73 -8.66 30.01
N GLU A 309 -16.95 -9.96 29.73
CA GLU A 309 -18.30 -10.56 29.66
C GLU A 309 -18.66 -11.44 30.89
N ASP A 310 -17.77 -11.66 31.85
CA ASP A 310 -18.03 -12.56 33.00
C ASP A 310 -18.34 -11.83 34.33
N LEU A 311 -19.06 -10.70 34.24
CA LEU A 311 -19.75 -10.09 35.39
C LEU A 311 -21.26 -10.02 35.16
N THR A 312 -21.84 -11.08 34.59
CA THR A 312 -23.24 -11.42 34.87
C THR A 312 -23.44 -12.93 34.76
N ASP A 313 -23.84 -13.49 35.90
CA ASP A 313 -24.74 -14.63 36.05
C ASP A 313 -24.13 -15.98 36.49
N SER A 314 -24.15 -16.14 37.83
CA SER A 314 -24.61 -17.31 38.57
C SER A 314 -24.85 -18.61 37.81
N GLY A 315 -24.21 -19.70 38.29
CA GLY A 315 -24.88 -21.00 38.28
C GLY A 315 -24.00 -22.24 38.28
N SER A 316 -23.75 -22.76 39.48
CA SER A 316 -23.91 -24.18 39.85
C SER A 316 -23.00 -25.27 39.25
N SER A 317 -22.17 -25.83 40.15
CA SER A 317 -22.02 -27.25 40.54
C SER A 317 -21.53 -28.34 39.59
N GLU A 318 -20.51 -29.07 40.10
CA GLU A 318 -20.33 -30.55 40.13
C GLU A 318 -20.28 -31.32 38.79
N SER A 319 -19.48 -32.35 38.54
CA SER A 319 -18.53 -33.16 39.31
C SER A 319 -17.82 -34.14 38.35
N LEU A 320 -16.54 -34.39 38.64
CA LEU A 320 -15.80 -35.67 38.58
C LEU A 320 -16.46 -36.91 37.93
N ALA A 321 -15.82 -37.47 36.88
CA ALA A 321 -15.59 -38.91 36.75
C ALA A 321 -14.51 -39.24 35.69
N THR A 322 -13.41 -39.83 36.14
CA THR A 322 -12.45 -40.61 35.35
C THR A 322 -13.03 -42.01 35.07
N PRO A 323 -12.60 -42.70 34.00
CA PRO A 323 -11.88 -43.95 34.25
C PRO A 323 -10.69 -44.22 33.30
N GLN A 324 -9.65 -44.82 33.88
CA GLN A 324 -8.58 -45.57 33.19
C GLN A 324 -9.14 -46.80 32.48
N THR A 325 -8.44 -47.34 31.46
CA THR A 325 -8.01 -48.75 31.33
C THR A 325 -7.16 -48.92 30.04
N ASP A 326 -5.85 -49.19 30.17
CA ASP A 326 -4.98 -49.87 29.19
C ASP A 326 -5.16 -51.42 29.34
N PRO A 327 -4.52 -52.38 28.60
CA PRO A 327 -3.48 -52.29 27.56
C PRO A 327 -3.60 -53.29 26.37
N SER A 328 -2.62 -53.18 25.46
CA SER A 328 -1.95 -54.28 24.72
C SER A 328 -2.50 -54.73 23.35
N GLY A 329 -1.60 -54.78 22.36
CA GLY A 329 -1.84 -55.42 21.07
C GLY A 329 -0.89 -55.00 19.95
N THR A 330 0.32 -55.55 19.94
CA THR A 330 1.29 -55.53 18.83
C THR A 330 0.76 -56.33 17.63
N SER A 331 0.89 -55.84 16.39
CA SER A 331 1.37 -56.60 15.20
C SER A 331 1.02 -55.91 13.86
N GLU A 332 2.08 -55.68 13.08
CA GLU A 332 2.28 -55.72 11.62
C GLU A 332 1.18 -55.30 10.61
N ALA A 333 1.60 -54.40 9.70
CA ALA A 333 1.06 -54.13 8.35
C ALA A 333 1.26 -55.34 7.41
N PRO A 334 0.61 -55.50 6.22
CA PRO A 334 0.19 -54.48 5.22
C PRO A 334 -1.10 -54.91 4.44
N PRO A 335 -1.34 -54.58 3.14
CA PRO A 335 -1.09 -53.41 2.31
C PRO A 335 -2.39 -52.71 1.84
N SER A 336 -2.26 -51.53 1.22
CA SER A 336 -3.34 -50.69 0.69
C SER A 336 -4.19 -51.37 -0.41
N PRO A 337 -5.53 -51.23 -0.36
CA PRO A 337 -6.38 -51.31 -1.54
C PRO A 337 -6.86 -49.92 -1.96
N ILE A 338 -6.63 -49.62 -3.23
CA ILE A 338 -7.20 -48.50 -3.99
C ILE A 338 -8.73 -48.64 -3.97
N LEU A 339 -9.43 -47.66 -3.39
CA LEU A 339 -10.89 -47.56 -3.49
C LEU A 339 -11.29 -46.24 -4.16
N HIS A 340 -11.94 -46.41 -5.32
CA HIS A 340 -12.68 -45.39 -6.04
C HIS A 340 -13.83 -44.85 -5.15
N ILE A 341 -13.84 -43.53 -4.94
CA ILE A 341 -14.97 -42.82 -4.34
C ILE A 341 -15.78 -42.17 -5.47
N PRO A 342 -17.06 -42.55 -5.69
CA PRO A 342 -17.96 -41.77 -6.53
C PRO A 342 -18.47 -40.55 -5.74
N CYS A 343 -18.21 -39.35 -6.26
CA CYS A 343 -18.83 -38.11 -5.79
C CYS A 343 -20.34 -38.15 -6.05
N VAL A 344 -21.14 -38.22 -4.99
CA VAL A 344 -22.56 -37.90 -5.01
C VAL A 344 -22.72 -36.51 -4.40
N PHE A 345 -23.21 -35.55 -5.20
CA PHE A 345 -23.57 -34.22 -4.73
C PHE A 345 -24.95 -34.27 -4.05
N PRO A 346 -25.11 -33.72 -2.83
CA PRO A 346 -26.44 -33.44 -2.30
C PRO A 346 -27.02 -32.17 -2.95
N THR A 347 -28.26 -32.32 -3.41
CA THR A 347 -29.13 -31.25 -3.91
C THR A 347 -29.57 -30.41 -2.72
N VAL A 348 -29.32 -29.10 -2.76
CA VAL A 348 -29.81 -28.15 -1.76
C VAL A 348 -31.15 -27.59 -2.26
N GLU A 349 -32.21 -27.85 -1.50
CA GLU A 349 -33.54 -27.29 -1.69
C GLU A 349 -33.54 -25.79 -1.34
N GLU A 350 -34.07 -24.97 -2.26
CA GLU A 350 -34.31 -23.54 -2.03
C GLU A 350 -35.47 -23.35 -1.04
N HIS A 351 -35.18 -22.71 0.09
CA HIS A 351 -36.20 -22.23 1.01
C HIS A 351 -36.54 -20.77 0.69
N VAL A 352 -37.70 -20.57 0.09
CA VAL A 352 -38.31 -19.26 -0.19
C VAL A 352 -38.93 -18.72 1.10
N GLY A 353 -38.29 -17.73 1.72
CA GLY A 353 -38.78 -17.02 2.90
C GLY A 353 -39.23 -15.60 2.57
N SER A 354 -40.53 -15.38 2.65
CA SER A 354 -41.27 -14.13 2.43
C SER A 354 -40.73 -12.89 3.16
N MET A 355 -40.80 -11.75 2.48
CA MET A 355 -40.78 -10.41 3.08
C MET A 355 -42.11 -10.06 3.74
N PRO A 356 -42.12 -9.22 4.78
CA PRO A 356 -43.23 -8.32 5.05
C PRO A 356 -42.91 -6.87 4.70
N SER A 357 -43.98 -6.25 4.22
CA SER A 357 -44.15 -4.90 3.70
C SER A 357 -44.38 -3.85 4.79
N ALA A 358 -44.14 -2.60 4.40
CA ALA A 358 -44.74 -1.35 4.86
C ALA A 358 -44.35 -0.78 6.25
N ARG A 359 -43.79 0.43 6.22
CA ARG A 359 -44.53 1.60 6.76
C ARG A 359 -43.98 2.94 6.27
N GLU A 360 -44.90 3.72 5.71
CA GLU A 360 -44.81 5.16 5.50
C GLU A 360 -44.78 5.91 6.84
N THR A 361 -44.00 6.98 6.90
CA THR A 361 -44.36 8.18 7.66
C THR A 361 -43.78 9.41 7.00
N ALA A 362 -44.67 10.24 6.49
CA ALA A 362 -44.40 11.61 6.05
C ALA A 362 -44.31 12.54 7.26
N VAL A 363 -43.33 13.44 7.30
CA VAL A 363 -43.40 14.70 8.06
C VAL A 363 -42.77 15.82 7.23
N THR A 364 -43.58 16.84 6.98
CA THR A 364 -43.31 18.10 6.26
C THR A 364 -42.44 19.10 7.07
N PRO A 365 -41.87 20.14 6.42
CA PRO A 365 -40.74 20.94 6.92
C PRO A 365 -41.11 22.35 7.41
N LYS A 366 -40.18 23.01 8.13
CA LYS A 366 -39.83 24.47 8.15
C LYS A 366 -39.06 24.86 9.44
N PRO A 367 -38.46 26.06 9.58
CA PRO A 367 -37.72 26.89 8.61
C PRO A 367 -36.42 27.53 9.20
N LEU A 368 -35.59 28.06 8.27
CA LEU A 368 -34.75 29.29 8.31
C LEU A 368 -34.28 29.90 9.65
N GLY A 369 -32.96 30.13 9.74
CA GLY A 369 -32.41 31.31 10.45
C GLY A 369 -30.97 31.15 10.91
N GLY A 370 -30.04 31.94 10.37
CA GLY A 370 -28.69 32.07 10.94
C GLY A 370 -27.63 32.59 9.99
N LYS A 371 -27.64 33.91 9.73
CA LYS A 371 -26.48 34.63 9.20
C LYS A 371 -25.42 34.72 10.30
N ALA A 372 -24.16 34.44 9.97
CA ALA A 372 -23.00 34.81 10.79
C ALA A 372 -21.92 35.44 9.90
N SER A 373 -21.14 36.31 10.53
CA SER A 373 -20.54 37.52 10.01
C SER A 373 -19.14 37.36 9.39
N LYS A 374 -18.83 38.39 8.61
CA LYS A 374 -17.53 38.82 8.07
C LYS A 374 -16.63 39.41 9.17
N GLU A 375 -15.35 39.58 8.80
CA GLU A 375 -14.24 40.33 9.46
C GLU A 375 -13.30 39.48 10.32
N GLU A 376 -12.09 39.18 9.81
CA GLU A 376 -10.78 39.86 10.03
C GLU A 376 -10.07 39.20 11.24
N GLU A 377 -8.85 38.68 11.14
CA GLU A 377 -7.60 39.44 11.10
C GLU A 377 -6.37 38.55 10.77
N GLU A 378 -5.44 39.16 10.03
CA GLU A 378 -3.97 39.10 10.09
C GLU A 378 -3.12 37.81 10.28
N ARG A 379 -2.30 37.58 9.23
CA ARG A 379 -0.82 37.49 9.22
C ARG A 379 -0.11 36.73 10.36
N VAL A 380 0.69 35.72 9.99
CA VAL A 380 2.17 35.75 10.08
C VAL A 380 2.76 34.70 9.14
N THR A 381 3.51 35.16 8.15
CA THR A 381 4.42 34.38 7.31
C THR A 381 5.64 33.93 8.11
N PHE A 382 5.80 32.62 8.32
CA PHE A 382 6.95 32.02 9.00
C PHE A 382 7.89 31.34 8.00
N PHE A 383 8.55 32.12 7.14
CA PHE A 383 9.67 31.64 6.32
C PHE A 383 10.74 32.71 6.22
N GLY A 384 11.79 32.56 7.04
CA GLY A 384 13.05 33.28 6.89
C GLY A 384 13.70 33.60 8.22
N LEU A 385 14.66 32.80 8.66
CA LEU A 385 15.85 33.19 9.44
C LEU A 385 16.58 31.94 9.96
N ALA A 386 17.57 31.47 9.20
CA ALA A 386 18.71 30.71 9.74
C ALA A 386 19.86 30.72 8.72
N LYS A 387 20.43 31.91 8.50
CA LYS A 387 21.73 32.10 7.86
C LYS A 387 22.57 32.91 8.84
N ARG A 388 23.80 32.45 9.08
CA ARG A 388 24.93 33.12 9.74
C ARG A 388 24.87 33.30 11.26
N ILE A 389 25.57 32.41 11.97
CA ILE A 389 26.53 32.80 13.01
C ILE A 389 27.78 31.93 12.83
N VAL A 390 28.79 32.47 12.13
CA VAL A 390 30.20 32.07 12.21
C VAL A 390 30.97 33.37 12.18
N SER A 391 31.58 33.73 13.31
CA SER A 391 32.82 34.51 13.41
C SER A 391 33.12 34.82 14.88
N VAL A 392 34.41 34.98 15.17
CA VAL A 392 35.07 35.25 16.47
C VAL A 392 35.30 33.95 17.25
N VAL A 393 36.52 33.39 17.34
CA VAL A 393 37.75 33.98 17.86
C VAL A 393 38.98 33.46 17.09
N ALA A 394 39.83 34.37 16.62
CA ALA A 394 41.23 34.11 16.31
C ALA A 394 42.08 35.01 17.21
N GLY A 395 43.07 34.45 17.90
CA GLY A 395 44.05 35.20 18.67
C GLY A 395 44.96 34.30 19.49
N TYR A 396 46.27 34.43 19.23
CA TYR A 396 47.45 33.95 19.99
C TYR A 396 47.81 32.46 19.81
N SER A 397 49.04 32.04 19.50
CA SER A 397 50.37 32.65 19.66
C SER A 397 51.38 32.12 18.63
N SER A 398 52.39 32.97 18.37
CA SER A 398 53.82 32.72 18.11
C SER A 398 54.28 31.71 17.06
#